data_AF-A0A0F9JTD8-F1
#
_entry.id   AF-A0A0F9JTD8-F1
#
_cell.length_a   1.000
_cell.length_b   1.000
_cell.length_c   1.000
_cell.angle_alpha   90.00
_cell.angle_beta   90.00
_cell.angle_gamma   90.00
#
_symmetry.space_group_name_H-M   'P 1'
#
loop_
_entity.id
_entity.type
_entity.pdbx_description
1 polymer ?
#
loop_
_entity_poly.entity_id
_entity_poly.type
_entity_poly.pdbx_seq_one_letter_code
_entity_poly.pdbx_strand_id
1 'polypeptide(L)'
;YASQGYDTANLLLSAMGKADVSDADAFQAALKEADFASVRGKFSFGNNQHPIQDYYVREVVKEGDVYTNKLIGPSLTDHADAYAADCKM
;
A
#
# COMPACT_ATOMS: atom_id res chain seq x y z
N TYR A 1 9.44 -5.97 -0.89
CA TYR A 1 8.94 -7.03 0.02
C TYR A 1 8.91 -6.59 1.48
N ALA A 2 10.03 -6.16 2.08
CA ALA A 2 10.02 -5.74 3.50
C ALA A 2 8.98 -4.63 3.81
N SER A 3 8.88 -3.61 2.96
CA SER A 3 7.87 -2.55 3.08
C SER A 3 6.44 -3.09 3.09
N GLN A 4 6.12 -4.07 2.23
CA GLN A 4 4.78 -4.66 2.16
C GLN A 4 4.44 -5.42 3.45
N GLY A 5 5.39 -6.17 4.01
CA GLY A 5 5.19 -6.86 5.28
C GLY A 5 5.00 -5.88 6.44
N TYR A 6 5.81 -4.82 6.48
CA TYR A 6 5.71 -3.76 7.48
C TYR A 6 4.34 -3.04 7.42
N ASP A 7 3.91 -2.64 6.22
CA ASP A 7 2.62 -2.00 6.01
C ASP A 7 1.46 -2.95 6.36
N THR A 8 1.57 -4.25 6.05
CA THR A 8 0.55 -5.25 6.41
C THR A 8 0.39 -5.36 7.93
N ALA A 9 1.49 -5.37 8.68
CA ALA A 9 1.41 -5.39 10.14
C ALA A 9 0.72 -4.13 10.69
N ASN A 10 1.04 -2.94 10.17
CA ASN A 10 0.38 -1.70 10.59
C ASN A 10 -1.11 -1.67 10.22
N LEU A 11 -1.48 -2.18 9.04
CA LEU A 11 -2.87 -2.34 8.61
C LEU A 11 -3.66 -3.27 9.56
N LEU A 12 -3.07 -4.39 9.95
CA LEU A 12 -3.70 -5.31 10.90
C LEU A 12 -3.89 -4.63 12.26
N LEU A 13 -2.86 -3.95 12.77
CA LEU A 13 -2.92 -3.23 14.03
C LEU A 13 -3.98 -2.12 14.01
N SER A 14 -4.09 -1.36 12.92
CA SER A 14 -5.11 -0.31 12.79
C SER A 14 -6.53 -0.89 12.79
N ALA A 15 -6.74 -2.01 12.10
CA ALA A 15 -8.05 -2.67 12.05
C ALA A 15 -8.43 -3.33 13.39
N MET A 16 -7.47 -3.96 14.08
CA MET A 16 -7.69 -4.54 15.41
C MET A 16 -8.03 -3.49 16.47
N GLY A 17 -7.66 -2.23 16.25
CA GLY A 17 -8.09 -1.10 17.08
C GLY A 17 -9.55 -0.67 16.88
N LYS A 18 -10.21 -1.15 15.81
CA LYS A 18 -11.57 -0.75 15.41
C LYS A 18 -12.60 -1.88 15.49
N ALA A 19 -12.18 -3.14 15.29
CA ALA A 19 -13.06 -4.30 15.30
C ALA A 19 -12.34 -5.55 15.84
N ASP A 20 -13.11 -6.45 16.45
CA ASP A 20 -12.63 -7.76 16.87
C ASP A 20 -12.37 -8.66 15.65
N VAL A 21 -11.28 -9.41 15.66
CA VAL A 21 -10.89 -10.30 14.55
C VAL A 21 -11.87 -11.45 14.31
N SER A 22 -12.71 -11.77 15.30
CA SER A 22 -13.79 -12.76 15.18
C SER A 22 -15.05 -12.21 14.51
N ASP A 23 -15.23 -10.90 14.46
CA ASP A 23 -16.27 -10.24 13.66
C ASP A 23 -15.72 -9.98 12.25
N ALA A 24 -15.86 -10.98 11.39
CA ALA A 24 -15.26 -10.96 10.05
C ALA A 24 -15.72 -9.75 9.21
N ASP A 25 -17.00 -9.38 9.29
CA ASP A 25 -17.55 -8.28 8.50
C ASP A 25 -17.04 -6.92 9.01
N ALA A 26 -17.06 -6.70 10.33
CA ALA A 26 -16.55 -5.46 10.92
C ALA A 26 -15.03 -5.34 10.74
N PHE A 27 -14.29 -6.43 10.90
CA PHE A 27 -12.84 -6.45 10.70
C PHE A 27 -12.46 -6.21 9.24
N GLN A 28 -13.19 -6.80 8.29
CA GLN A 28 -12.99 -6.52 6.87
C GLN A 28 -13.27 -5.05 6.54
N ALA A 29 -14.33 -4.45 7.09
CA ALA A 29 -14.62 -3.03 6.91
C ALA A 29 -13.47 -2.15 7.44
N ALA A 30 -12.97 -2.45 8.64
CA ALA A 30 -11.85 -1.74 9.25
C ALA A 30 -10.54 -1.87 8.44
N LEU A 31 -10.28 -3.05 7.84
CA LEU A 31 -9.15 -3.24 6.93
C LEU A 31 -9.27 -2.38 5.67
N LYS A 32 -10.47 -2.29 5.08
CA LYS A 32 -10.72 -1.49 3.86
C LYS A 32 -10.46 0.00 4.06
N GLU A 33 -10.58 0.51 5.29
CA GLU A 33 -10.27 1.91 5.61
C GLU A 33 -8.79 2.25 5.41
N ALA A 34 -7.89 1.25 5.48
CA ALA A 34 -6.44 1.43 5.32
C ALA A 34 -5.85 2.57 6.18
N ASP A 35 -6.34 2.71 7.41
CA ASP A 35 -5.99 3.80 8.32
C ASP A 35 -4.64 3.59 9.01
N PHE A 36 -3.57 3.66 8.22
CA PHE A 36 -2.19 3.58 8.68
C PHE A 36 -1.26 4.43 7.80
N ALA A 37 -0.13 4.86 8.36
CA ALA A 37 0.89 5.58 7.61
C ALA A 37 1.81 4.60 6.87
N SER A 38 1.51 4.35 5.59
CA SER A 38 2.34 3.50 4.72
C SER A 38 3.73 4.10 4.49
N VAL A 39 4.77 3.26 4.54
CA VAL A 39 6.16 3.71 4.23
C VAL A 39 6.35 4.01 2.75
N ARG A 40 5.36 3.69 1.91
CA ARG A 40 5.33 4.00 0.47
C ARG A 40 4.71 5.36 0.17
N GLY A 41 4.20 6.08 1.18
CA GLY A 41 3.47 7.34 1.00
C GLY A 41 1.97 7.13 0.99
N LYS A 42 1.25 7.93 0.18
CA LYS A 42 -0.22 7.86 0.08
C LYS A 42 -0.65 6.45 -0.36
N PHE A 43 -1.60 5.88 0.37
CA PHE A 43 -2.09 4.52 0.16
C PHE A 43 -3.59 4.47 0.45
N SER A 44 -4.33 3.79 -0.41
CA SER A 44 -5.70 3.35 -0.15
C SER A 44 -5.98 2.07 -0.94
N PHE A 45 -7.11 1.43 -0.68
CA PHE A 45 -7.57 0.31 -1.49
C PHE A 45 -8.53 0.77 -2.58
N GLY A 46 -8.41 0.16 -3.77
CA GLY A 46 -9.44 0.21 -4.80
C GLY A 46 -10.65 -0.66 -4.45
N ASN A 47 -11.69 -0.59 -5.29
CA ASN A 47 -12.89 -1.42 -5.16
C ASN A 47 -12.60 -2.93 -5.14
N ASN A 48 -11.53 -3.34 -5.83
CA ASN A 48 -11.02 -4.71 -5.90
C ASN A 48 -10.03 -5.08 -4.78
N GLN A 49 -9.89 -4.23 -3.75
CA GLN A 49 -8.91 -4.39 -2.65
C GLN A 49 -7.44 -4.36 -3.10
N HIS A 50 -7.15 -3.90 -4.31
CA HIS A 50 -5.77 -3.66 -4.74
C HIS A 50 -5.28 -2.28 -4.27
N PRO A 51 -3.99 -2.12 -3.92
CA PRO A 51 -3.43 -0.81 -3.59
C PRO A 51 -3.59 0.23 -4.70
N ILE A 52 -4.13 1.39 -4.34
CA ILE A 52 -3.94 2.66 -5.04
C ILE A 52 -2.75 3.34 -4.39
N GLN A 53 -1.70 3.60 -5.18
CA GLN A 53 -0.43 4.14 -4.68
C GLN A 53 0.33 4.86 -5.81
N ASP A 54 1.34 5.62 -5.41
CA ASP A 54 2.30 6.21 -6.35
C ASP A 54 3.32 5.16 -6.82
N TYR A 55 3.73 5.27 -8.08
CA TYR A 55 4.85 4.54 -8.65
C TYR A 55 5.96 5.51 -9.01
N TYR A 56 7.22 5.12 -8.74
CA TYR A 56 8.37 6.00 -8.91
C TYR A 56 9.35 5.46 -9.94
N VAL A 57 9.85 6.35 -10.79
CA VAL A 57 11.04 6.09 -11.60
C VAL A 57 12.26 6.14 -10.68
N ARG A 58 13.11 5.13 -10.81
CA ARG A 58 14.34 4.98 -10.04
C ARG A 58 15.51 4.81 -10.99
N GLU A 59 16.62 5.43 -10.65
CA GLU A 59 17.90 5.25 -11.32
C GLU A 59 18.86 4.55 -10.38
N VAL A 60 19.60 3.56 -10.90
CA VAL A 60 20.70 2.94 -10.16
C VAL A 60 21.92 3.86 -10.25
N VAL A 61 22.34 4.40 -9.12
CA VAL A 61 23.50 5.29 -9.00
C VAL A 61 24.57 4.66 -8.09
N LYS A 62 25.82 5.11 -8.22
CA LYS A 62 26.91 4.75 -7.32
C LYS A 62 27.13 5.86 -6.31
N GLU A 63 26.98 5.55 -5.03
CA GLU A 63 27.26 6.45 -3.90
C GLU A 63 28.41 5.86 -3.07
N GLY A 64 29.60 6.48 -3.21
CA GLY A 64 30.83 5.89 -2.68
C GLY A 64 31.11 4.53 -3.32
N ASP A 65 31.20 3.48 -2.51
CA ASP A 65 31.42 2.10 -2.96
C ASP A 65 30.12 1.28 -3.12
N VAL A 66 28.95 1.88 -2.90
CA VAL A 66 27.66 1.18 -2.92
C VAL A 66 26.82 1.61 -4.14
N TYR A 67 26.17 0.64 -4.79
CA TYR A 67 25.13 0.91 -5.77
C TYR A 67 23.76 0.98 -5.08
N THR A 68 23.03 2.06 -5.29
CA THR A 68 21.73 2.31 -4.66
C THR A 68 20.72 2.90 -5.66
N ASN A 69 19.46 2.95 -5.26
CA ASN A 69 18.39 3.57 -6.05
C ASN A 69 18.21 5.02 -5.63
N LYS A 70 18.33 5.94 -6.60
CA LYS A 70 17.90 7.32 -6.46
C LYS A 70 16.48 7.46 -7.00
N LEU A 71 15.58 8.11 -6.25
CA LEU A 71 14.27 8.50 -6.78
C LEU A 71 14.44 9.65 -7.78
N ILE A 72 13.92 9.48 -8.98
CA ILE A 72 13.87 10.54 -10.00
C ILE A 72 12.56 11.31 -9.90
N GLY A 73 11.47 10.63 -9.55
CA GLY A 73 10.15 11.23 -9.34
C GLY A 73 9.02 10.23 -9.57
N PRO A 74 7.75 10.64 -9.32
CA PRO A 74 6.59 9.79 -9.61
C PRO A 74 6.44 9.61 -11.13
N SER A 75 6.27 8.37 -11.58
CA SER A 75 5.79 8.06 -12.95
C SER A 75 4.27 8.02 -13.02
N LEU A 76 3.62 7.55 -11.95
CA LEU A 76 2.16 7.45 -11.82
C LEU A 76 1.79 7.87 -10.40
N THR A 77 0.78 8.71 -10.26
CA THR A 77 0.28 9.16 -8.96
C THR A 77 -1.12 8.62 -8.73
N ASP A 78 -1.44 8.19 -7.51
CA ASP A 78 -2.76 7.63 -7.15
C ASP A 78 -3.23 6.55 -8.14
N HIS A 79 -2.33 5.66 -8.56
CA HIS A 79 -2.60 4.74 -9.65
C HIS A 79 -3.39 3.51 -9.17
N ALA A 80 -4.59 3.34 -9.69
CA ALA A 80 -5.36 2.10 -9.60
C ALA A 80 -4.90 1.11 -10.68
N ASP A 81 -4.99 -0.19 -10.39
CA ASP A 81 -4.66 -1.21 -11.39
C ASP A 81 -5.67 -1.25 -12.55
N ALA A 82 -5.22 -1.76 -13.68
CA ALA A 82 -5.98 -1.76 -14.94
C ALA A 82 -7.27 -2.62 -14.91
N TYR A 83 -7.42 -3.52 -13.94
CA TYR A 83 -8.53 -4.49 -13.87
C TYR A 83 -9.54 -4.17 -12.76
N ALA A 84 -9.36 -3.06 -12.04
CA ALA A 84 -10.26 -2.63 -10.98
C ALA A 84 -11.73 -2.57 -11.44
N ALA A 85 -11.98 -2.10 -12.66
CA ALA A 85 -13.32 -2.00 -13.24
C ALA A 85 -13.96 -3.37 -13.58
N ASP A 86 -13.15 -4.40 -13.83
CA ASP A 86 -13.62 -5.74 -14.19
C ASP A 86 -13.91 -6.60 -12.95
N CYS A 87 -13.46 -6.17 -11.77
CA CYS A 87 -13.64 -6.88 -10.52
C CYS A 87 -15.02 -6.61 -9.90
N LYS A 88 -15.88 -7.64 -9.88
CA LYS A 88 -17.21 -7.60 -9.26
C LYS A 88 -17.15 -8.22 -7.87
N MET A 89 -16.58 -7.48 -6.92
CA MET A 89 -16.56 -7.84 -5.50
C MET A 89 -17.74 -7.26 -4.72
#